data_AF-A0A7C3CKX6-F1
#
_entry.id   AF-A0A7C3CKX6-F1
#
_cell.length_a   1.000
_cell.length_b   1.000
_cell.length_c   1.000
_cell.angle_alpha   90.00
_cell.angle_beta   90.00
_cell.angle_gamma   90.00
#
_symmetry.space_group_name_H-M   'P 1'
#
loop_
_entity.id
_entity.type
_entity.pdbx_description
1 polymer ?
#
loop_
_entity_poly.entity_id
_entity_poly.type
_entity_poly.pdbx_seq_one_letter_code
_entity_poly.pdbx_strand_id
1 'polypeptide(L)'
;MNNPIVIRKGLKLGELDAEADKDLLLSCFIDTGELSRLMSVDDPAAIVLGRTGSGKSALLLKINETAEHSVFLDPNDISIRFLGKKGVQILL
;
A
#
# COMPACT_ATOMS: atom_id res chain seq x y z
N MET A 1 29.34 -20.11 -8.05
CA MET A 1 28.54 -19.04 -7.41
C MET A 1 27.57 -19.73 -6.47
N ASN A 2 27.79 -19.65 -5.16
CA ASN A 2 26.89 -20.25 -4.16
C ASN A 2 25.67 -19.36 -4.02
N ASN A 3 24.47 -19.90 -4.25
CA ASN A 3 23.23 -19.18 -3.95
C ASN A 3 23.00 -19.21 -2.43
N PRO A 4 23.01 -18.07 -1.71
CA PRO A 4 22.93 -18.04 -0.25
C PRO A 4 21.52 -18.38 0.29
N ILE A 5 20.53 -18.54 -0.58
CA ILE A 5 19.16 -18.79 -0.20
C ILE A 5 18.97 -20.27 0.14
N VAL A 6 18.95 -20.59 1.44
CA VAL A 6 18.69 -21.94 1.96
C VAL A 6 17.24 -22.03 2.45
N ILE A 7 16.37 -22.63 1.66
CA ILE A 7 14.97 -22.87 2.03
C ILE A 7 14.91 -24.02 3.06
N ARG A 8 14.44 -23.73 4.28
CA ARG A 8 14.30 -24.72 5.36
C ARG A 8 12.83 -25.10 5.56
N LYS A 9 12.58 -26.31 6.06
CA LYS A 9 11.22 -26.75 6.44
C LYS A 9 10.68 -25.84 7.55
N GLY A 10 9.54 -25.19 7.31
CA GLY A 10 8.95 -24.21 8.23
C GLY A 10 9.34 -22.75 7.96
N LEU A 11 10.06 -22.47 6.87
CA LEU A 11 10.29 -21.10 6.41
C LEU A 11 8.94 -20.47 6.01
N LYS A 12 8.46 -19.51 6.80
CA LYS A 12 7.36 -18.61 6.41
C LYS A 12 7.93 -17.52 5.49
N LEU A 13 7.42 -17.44 4.26
CA LEU A 13 7.74 -16.39 3.30
C LEU A 13 6.44 -15.67 2.97
N GLY A 14 6.22 -14.51 3.58
CA GLY A 14 4.97 -13.77 3.44
C GLY A 14 3.77 -14.45 4.09
N GLU A 15 2.65 -13.73 4.08
CA GLU A 15 1.33 -14.27 4.40
C GLU A 15 0.58 -14.62 3.09
N LEU A 16 -0.64 -15.17 3.22
CA LEU A 16 -1.46 -15.59 2.07
C LEU A 16 -1.76 -14.45 1.08
N ASP A 17 -1.75 -13.22 1.56
CA ASP A 17 -1.90 -12.01 0.77
C ASP A 17 -0.71 -11.08 1.03
N ALA A 18 -0.18 -10.46 -0.02
CA ALA A 18 0.93 -9.53 0.09
C ALA A 18 0.56 -8.31 0.96
N GLU A 19 -0.73 -7.93 0.97
CA GLU A 19 -1.24 -6.83 1.80
C GLU A 19 -1.33 -7.19 3.29
N ALA A 20 -1.35 -8.48 3.64
CA ALA A 20 -1.44 -8.94 5.03
C ALA A 20 -0.09 -8.90 5.76
N ASP A 21 1.03 -9.03 5.04
CA ASP A 21 2.38 -8.90 5.58
C ASP A 21 2.89 -7.46 5.46
N LYS A 22 2.33 -6.59 6.32
CA LYS A 22 2.65 -5.15 6.33
C LYS A 22 4.13 -4.89 6.60
N ASP A 23 4.75 -5.65 7.49
CA ASP A 23 6.16 -5.47 7.86
C ASP A 23 7.09 -5.74 6.68
N LEU A 24 6.88 -6.87 5.98
CA LEU A 24 7.65 -7.19 4.78
C LEU A 24 7.40 -6.17 3.68
N LEU A 25 6.14 -5.79 3.47
CA LEU A 25 5.75 -4.83 2.44
C LEU A 25 6.33 -3.43 2.67
N LEU A 26 6.39 -2.96 3.93
CA LEU A 26 7.05 -1.71 4.31
C LEU A 26 8.57 -1.80 4.13
N SER A 27 9.18 -2.94 4.47
CA SER A 27 10.64 -3.13 4.32
C SER A 27 11.09 -3.18 2.87
N CYS A 28 10.23 -3.66 1.97
CA CYS A 28 10.50 -3.76 0.53
C CYS A 28 10.03 -2.53 -0.25
N PHE A 29 9.40 -1.56 0.40
CA PHE A 29 8.89 -0.37 -0.27
C PHE A 29 10.04 0.49 -0.81
N ILE A 30 9.98 0.82 -2.10
CA ILE A 30 10.93 1.72 -2.76
C ILE A 30 10.18 2.99 -3.12
N ASP A 31 10.60 4.11 -2.54
CA ASP A 31 10.04 5.41 -2.87
C ASP A 31 10.56 5.90 -4.23
N THR A 32 9.64 6.19 -5.14
CA THR A 32 9.92 6.73 -6.48
C THR A 32 9.67 8.24 -6.58
N GLY A 33 9.37 8.91 -5.46
CA GLY A 33 9.09 10.34 -5.36
C GLY A 33 7.60 10.69 -5.23
N GLU A 34 6.71 9.74 -5.51
CA GLU A 34 5.25 9.94 -5.42
C GLU A 34 4.78 10.17 -3.98
N LEU A 35 5.47 9.58 -3.00
CA LEU A 35 5.13 9.75 -1.58
C LEU A 35 5.19 11.22 -1.18
N SER A 36 6.27 11.92 -1.54
CA SER A 36 6.45 13.34 -1.19
C SER A 36 5.36 14.25 -1.77
N ARG A 37 4.87 13.92 -2.98
CA ARG A 37 3.81 14.67 -3.64
C ARG A 37 2.46 14.47 -2.96
N LEU A 38 2.14 13.22 -2.62
CA LEU A 38 0.88 12.88 -1.93
C LEU A 38 0.83 13.37 -0.48
N MET A 39 1.98 13.63 0.14
CA MET A 39 2.10 14.22 1.48
C MET A 39 2.07 15.76 1.47
N SER A 40 2.13 16.39 0.30
CA SER A 40 2.16 17.85 0.19
C SER A 40 0.76 18.44 0.21
N VAL A 41 0.52 19.40 1.11
CA VAL A 41 -0.74 20.16 1.15
C VAL A 41 -0.86 21.19 0.02
N ASP A 42 0.26 21.50 -0.64
CA ASP A 42 0.31 22.45 -1.75
C ASP A 42 0.05 21.78 -3.11
N ASP A 43 0.05 20.43 -3.17
CA ASP A 43 -0.28 19.67 -4.39
C ASP A 43 -1.74 19.15 -4.30
N PRO A 44 -2.65 19.56 -5.21
CA PRO A 44 -4.03 19.08 -5.20
C PRO A 44 -4.18 17.63 -5.70
N ALA A 45 -3.10 16.97 -6.12
CA ALA A 45 -3.13 15.59 -6.60
C ALA A 45 -3.45 14.60 -5.47
N ALA A 46 -4.70 14.12 -5.42
CA ALA A 46 -5.17 13.19 -4.39
C ALA A 46 -5.60 11.82 -4.92
N ILE A 47 -5.43 11.54 -6.22
CA ILE A 47 -5.92 10.30 -6.85
C ILE A 47 -4.73 9.44 -7.31
N VAL A 48 -4.58 8.27 -6.70
CA VAL A 48 -3.59 7.26 -7.11
C VAL A 48 -4.25 6.25 -8.05
N LEU A 49 -3.86 6.26 -9.32
CA LEU A 49 -4.36 5.32 -10.33
C LEU A 49 -3.30 4.28 -10.72
N GLY A 50 -3.71 3.04 -10.94
CA GLY A 50 -2.80 1.97 -11.35
C GLY A 50 -3.48 0.60 -11.44
N ARG A 51 -2.85 -0.35 -12.13
CA ARG A 51 -3.34 -1.75 -12.24
C ARG A 51 -3.18 -2.51 -10.92
N THR A 52 -3.91 -3.62 -10.75
CA THR A 52 -3.67 -4.55 -9.64
C THR A 52 -2.19 -4.97 -9.60
N GLY A 53 -1.59 -4.99 -8.42
CA GLY A 53 -0.17 -5.31 -8.23
C GLY A 53 0.81 -4.17 -8.50
N SER A 54 0.36 -2.96 -8.86
CA SER A 54 1.24 -1.80 -9.08
C SER A 54 1.75 -1.12 -7.81
N GLY A 55 1.52 -1.71 -6.63
CA GLY A 55 1.99 -1.15 -5.35
C GLY A 55 1.17 -0.01 -4.75
N LYS A 56 -0.08 0.23 -5.21
CA LYS A 56 -0.93 1.29 -4.64
C LYS A 56 -1.21 1.10 -3.15
N SER A 57 -1.59 -0.11 -2.74
CA SER A 57 -1.85 -0.44 -1.33
C SER A 57 -0.60 -0.22 -0.48
N ALA A 58 0.58 -0.50 -1.03
CA ALA A 58 1.86 -0.23 -0.37
C ALA A 58 2.16 1.27 -0.21
N LEU A 59 1.87 2.07 -1.24
CA LEU A 59 2.01 3.53 -1.18
C LEU A 59 1.07 4.14 -0.13
N LEU A 60 -0.19 3.71 -0.09
CA LEU A 60 -1.17 4.19 0.88
C LEU A 60 -0.83 3.76 2.31
N LEU A 61 -0.34 2.53 2.49
CA LEU A 61 0.17 2.08 3.78
C LEU A 61 1.36 2.95 4.24
N LYS A 62 2.29 3.28 3.32
CA LYS A 62 3.43 4.14 3.64
C LYS A 62 3.00 5.54 4.04
N ILE A 63 2.00 6.11 3.38
CA ILE A 63 1.39 7.40 3.76
C ILE A 63 0.81 7.30 5.17
N ASN A 64 0.03 6.26 5.46
CA ASN A 64 -0.60 6.05 6.76
C ASN A 64 0.43 5.93 7.91
N GLU A 65 1.58 5.30 7.65
CA GLU A 65 2.69 5.20 8.61
C GLU A 65 3.50 6.50 8.76
N THR A 66 3.50 7.37 7.74
CA THR A 66 4.34 8.57 7.71
C THR A 66 3.58 9.83 8.15
N ALA A 67 2.27 9.88 7.90
CA ALA A 67 1.43 11.01 8.26
C ALA A 67 1.15 11.03 9.76
N GLU A 68 1.29 12.21 10.38
CA GLU A 68 0.99 12.42 11.80
C GLU A 68 -0.49 12.13 12.12
N HIS A 69 -1.37 12.47 11.18
CA HIS A 69 -2.80 12.21 11.26
C HIS A 69 -3.28 11.62 9.94
N SER A 70 -3.71 10.36 9.98
CA SER A 70 -4.29 9.69 8.82
C SER A 70 -5.41 8.74 9.25
N VAL A 71 -6.42 8.61 8.40
CA VAL A 71 -7.51 7.64 8.57
C VAL A 71 -7.67 6.87 7.27
N PHE A 72 -7.53 5.55 7.34
CA PHE A 72 -7.76 4.67 6.22
C PHE A 72 -9.24 4.31 6.10
N LEU A 73 -9.83 4.54 4.93
CA LEU A 73 -11.21 4.19 4.62
C LEU A 73 -11.24 3.11 3.54
N ASP A 74 -11.75 1.92 3.88
CA ASP A 74 -12.09 0.90 2.89
C ASP A 74 -13.54 1.14 2.41
N PRO A 75 -13.78 1.32 1.10
CA PRO A 75 -15.12 1.40 0.53
C PRO A 75 -16.02 0.18 0.83
N ASN A 76 -15.46 -0.96 1.23
CA ASN A 76 -16.22 -2.13 1.67
C ASN A 76 -16.69 -2.03 3.13
N ASP A 77 -15.96 -1.29 3.98
CA ASP A 77 -16.30 -1.06 5.39
C ASP A 77 -17.42 -0.03 5.55
N ILE A 78 -17.54 0.89 4.59
CA ILE A 78 -18.66 1.82 4.46
C ILE A 78 -19.66 1.28 3.45
N SER A 79 -20.96 1.38 3.70
CA SER A 79 -22.01 0.83 2.82
C SER A 79 -22.20 1.59 1.49
N ILE A 80 -21.13 2.13 0.90
CA ILE A 80 -21.13 2.80 -0.41
C ILE A 80 -21.02 1.74 -1.52
N ARG A 81 -22.00 0.83 -1.57
CA ARG A 81 -22.06 -0.25 -2.59
C ARG A 81 -22.47 0.25 -3.99
N PHE A 82 -22.58 1.57 -4.20
CA PHE A 82 -23.18 2.16 -5.41
C PHE A 82 -22.23 2.94 -6.32
N LEU A 83 -20.96 3.11 -5.96
CA LEU A 83 -19.94 3.71 -6.84
C LEU A 83 -19.03 2.59 -7.34
N GLY A 84 -19.28 2.17 -8.59
CA GLY A 84 -18.80 0.93 -9.16
C GLY A 84 -17.29 0.70 -9.13
N LYS A 85 -16.93 -0.57 -8.91
CA LYS A 85 -15.67 -1.26 -9.23
C LYS A 85 -14.60 -0.44 -9.96
N LYS A 86 -13.85 0.42 -9.26
CA LYS A 86 -12.42 0.69 -9.46
C LYS A 86 -11.87 1.22 -8.14
N GLY A 87 -10.83 0.58 -7.60
CA GLY A 87 -10.22 0.91 -6.31
C GLY A 87 -9.72 2.35 -6.28
N VAL A 88 -10.58 3.25 -5.80
CA VAL A 88 -10.27 4.62 -5.44
C VAL A 88 -10.26 4.64 -3.92
N GLN A 89 -9.09 4.84 -3.34
CA GLN A 89 -8.94 5.07 -1.91
C GLN A 89 -8.74 6.56 -1.72
N ILE A 90 -9.67 7.19 -1.00
CA ILE A 90 -9.65 8.63 -0.71
C ILE A 90 -8.97 8.78 0.65
N LEU A 91 -7.89 9.55 0.69
CA LEU A 91 -7.33 10.08 1.93
C LEU A 91 -8.11 11.38 2.23
N LEU A 92 -8.80 11.45 3.36
CA LEU A 92 -9.41 12.68 3.88
C LEU A 92 -8.49 13.28 4.95
#